data_AF-A0A9D7K7F5-F1
#
_entry.id   AF-A0A9D7K7F5-F1
#
_cell.length_a   1.000
_cell.length_b   1.000
_cell.length_c   1.000
_cell.angle_alpha   90.00
_cell.angle_beta   90.00
_cell.angle_gamma   90.00
#
_symmetry.space_group_name_H-M   'P 1'
#
loop_
_entity.id
_entity.type
_entity.pdbx_description
1 polymer ?
#
loop_
_entity_poly.entity_id
_entity_poly.type
_entity_poly.pdbx_seq_one_letter_code
_entity_poly.pdbx_strand_id
1 'polypeptide(L)'
;MLIPDHFTAFFKQMNNREYVQLLKDIIVGDTEPEHVVLLEIEPEKQTTYIDMLCTSVELGIPCLCITKVLKEGKKLYYKNKEGDKIQIKKIYNRVILTNSIKGVISI
;
A
#
# COMPACT_ATOMS: atom_id res chain seq x y z
N MET A 1 -10.05 -15.15 28.61
CA MET A 1 -9.46 -16.09 27.64
C MET A 1 -8.00 -15.69 27.46
N LEU A 2 -7.04 -16.55 27.81
CA LEU A 2 -5.61 -16.29 27.65
C LEU A 2 -5.14 -17.00 26.38
N ILE A 3 -4.46 -16.28 25.50
CA ILE A 3 -3.79 -16.86 24.34
C ILE A 3 -2.49 -17.51 24.84
N PRO A 4 -2.21 -18.79 24.55
CA PRO A 4 -0.98 -19.45 25.01
C PRO A 4 0.28 -18.78 24.44
N ASP A 5 1.37 -18.74 25.22
CA ASP A 5 2.59 -17.98 24.90
C ASP A 5 3.30 -18.37 23.58
N HIS A 6 3.02 -19.57 23.06
CA HIS A 6 3.59 -20.05 21.79
C HIS A 6 2.78 -19.63 20.56
N PHE A 7 1.57 -19.08 20.73
CA PHE A 7 0.80 -18.54 19.62
C PHE A 7 1.28 -17.13 19.30
N THR A 8 1.70 -16.93 18.06
CA THR A 8 2.12 -15.64 17.53
C THR A 8 1.40 -15.36 16.22
N ALA A 9 1.14 -14.08 15.96
CA ALA A 9 0.63 -13.61 14.67
C ALA A 9 1.72 -13.58 13.58
N PHE A 10 2.98 -13.81 13.95
CA PHE A 10 4.13 -13.73 13.05
C PHE A 10 4.49 -15.10 12.46
N PHE A 11 4.90 -15.13 11.19
CA PHE A 11 5.43 -16.33 10.58
C PHE A 11 6.76 -16.74 11.22
N LYS A 12 7.03 -18.05 11.29
CA LYS A 12 8.34 -18.62 11.66
C LYS A 12 8.91 -18.12 13.00
N GLN A 13 8.05 -17.76 13.96
CA GLN A 13 8.46 -17.15 15.25
C GLN A 13 9.25 -15.84 15.11
N MET A 14 9.05 -15.09 14.01
CA MET A 14 9.64 -13.77 13.86
C MET A 14 9.14 -12.81 14.94
N ASN A 15 9.98 -11.83 15.28
CA ASN A 15 9.52 -10.65 16.00
C ASN A 15 8.92 -9.60 15.02
N ASN A 16 8.28 -8.58 15.58
CA ASN A 16 7.62 -7.54 14.80
C ASN A 16 8.56 -6.86 13.78
N ARG A 17 9.80 -6.53 14.19
CA ARG A 17 10.76 -5.85 13.33
C ARG A 17 11.18 -6.72 12.14
N GLU A 18 11.45 -8.00 12.38
CA GLU A 18 11.79 -8.96 11.33
C GLU A 18 10.64 -9.13 10.34
N TYR A 19 9.40 -9.16 10.85
CA TYR A 19 8.21 -9.28 10.02
C TYR A 19 7.99 -8.04 9.14
N VAL A 20 8.14 -6.83 9.71
CA VAL A 20 8.05 -5.56 8.95
C VAL A 20 9.15 -5.49 7.90
N GLN A 21 10.37 -5.91 8.23
CA GLN A 21 11.47 -5.95 7.26
C GLN A 21 11.16 -6.91 6.11
N LEU A 22 10.64 -8.11 6.41
CA LEU A 22 10.21 -9.06 5.38
C LEU A 22 9.14 -8.46 4.45
N LEU A 23 8.15 -7.76 5.01
CA LEU A 23 7.12 -7.08 4.20
C LEU A 23 7.75 -6.00 3.31
N LYS A 24 8.69 -5.22 3.83
CA LYS A 24 9.40 -4.19 3.08
C LYS A 24 10.23 -4.79 1.95
N ASP A 25 10.94 -5.87 2.20
CA ASP A 25 11.74 -6.56 1.18
C ASP A 25 10.86 -7.11 0.03
N ILE A 26 9.67 -7.62 0.36
CA ILE A 26 8.74 -8.17 -0.64
C ILE A 26 8.02 -7.06 -1.43
N ILE A 27 7.47 -6.06 -0.73
CA ILE A 27 6.60 -5.04 -1.35
C ILE A 27 7.43 -3.95 -2.01
N VAL A 28 8.45 -3.46 -1.30
CA VAL A 28 9.30 -2.35 -1.73
C VAL A 28 10.52 -2.88 -2.50
N GLY A 29 11.25 -3.84 -1.91
CA GLY A 29 12.48 -4.40 -2.47
C GLY A 29 13.51 -3.31 -2.81
N ASP A 30 14.18 -3.44 -3.95
CA ASP A 30 15.21 -2.49 -4.41
C ASP A 30 14.67 -1.17 -5.00
N THR A 31 13.40 -0.85 -4.77
CA THR A 31 12.76 0.35 -5.33
C THR A 31 12.65 1.43 -4.26
N GLU A 32 12.98 2.68 -4.59
CA GLU A 32 12.74 3.80 -3.66
C GLU A 32 11.26 3.83 -3.23
N PRO A 33 10.96 3.94 -1.93
CA PRO A 33 9.60 3.81 -1.41
C PRO A 33 8.58 4.77 -2.05
N GLU A 34 9.00 5.97 -2.46
CA GLU A 34 8.14 6.94 -3.15
C GLU A 34 7.60 6.43 -4.50
N HIS A 35 8.29 5.48 -5.14
CA HIS A 35 7.86 4.88 -6.39
C HIS A 35 6.97 3.63 -6.20
N VAL A 36 6.69 3.24 -4.97
CA VAL A 36 5.82 2.12 -4.60
C VAL A 36 4.60 2.68 -3.91
N VAL A 37 3.39 2.41 -4.41
CA VAL A 37 2.17 3.04 -3.86
C VAL A 37 1.21 2.01 -3.30
N LEU A 38 0.61 2.31 -2.14
CA LEU A 38 -0.57 1.60 -1.64
C LEU A 38 -1.78 2.26 -2.30
N LEU A 39 -2.42 1.54 -3.24
CA LEU A 39 -3.51 2.08 -4.04
C LEU A 39 -4.86 1.58 -3.54
N GLU A 40 -5.80 2.51 -3.38
CA GLU A 40 -7.18 2.24 -2.94
C GLU A 40 -8.19 3.21 -3.61
N ILE A 41 -9.49 2.89 -3.54
CA ILE A 41 -10.58 3.80 -3.89
C ILE A 41 -11.08 4.50 -2.63
N GLU A 42 -10.96 5.83 -2.60
CA GLU A 42 -11.41 6.68 -1.49
C GLU A 42 -10.95 6.12 -0.12
N PRO A 43 -9.63 5.98 0.11
CA PRO A 43 -9.07 5.30 1.28
C PRO A 43 -9.65 5.81 2.60
N GLU A 44 -9.89 7.12 2.70
CA GLU A 44 -10.46 7.78 3.87
C GLU A 44 -11.90 7.35 4.23
N LYS A 45 -12.64 6.76 3.27
CA LYS A 45 -14.00 6.25 3.50
C LYS A 45 -14.01 4.78 3.90
N GLN A 46 -12.88 4.09 3.81
CA GLN A 46 -12.78 2.67 4.16
C GLN A 46 -12.66 2.51 5.68
N THR A 47 -13.34 1.51 6.23
CA THR A 47 -13.24 1.19 7.68
C THR A 47 -11.83 0.77 8.10
N THR A 48 -11.01 0.32 7.15
CA THR A 48 -9.62 -0.11 7.33
C THR A 48 -8.61 0.99 6.99
N TYR A 49 -9.03 2.27 6.95
CA TYR A 49 -8.16 3.40 6.65
C TYR A 49 -6.97 3.48 7.63
N ILE A 50 -7.22 3.20 8.91
CA ILE A 50 -6.15 3.18 9.93
C ILE A 50 -5.06 2.15 9.60
N ASP A 51 -5.44 0.97 9.10
CA ASP A 51 -4.47 -0.06 8.69
C ASP A 51 -3.64 0.40 7.48
N MET A 52 -4.24 1.17 6.57
CA MET A 52 -3.52 1.74 5.42
C MET A 52 -2.49 2.77 5.86
N LEU A 53 -2.86 3.63 6.81
CA LEU A 53 -1.94 4.63 7.37
C LEU A 53 -0.78 3.96 8.11
N CYS A 54 -1.08 2.95 8.95
CA CYS A 54 -0.04 2.16 9.62
C CYS A 54 0.89 1.50 8.59
N THR A 55 0.34 0.86 7.56
CA THR A 55 1.13 0.23 6.49
C THR A 55 1.99 1.25 5.72
N SER A 56 1.43 2.42 5.42
CA SER A 56 2.13 3.52 4.76
C SER A 56 3.34 3.98 5.57
N VAL A 57 3.18 4.14 6.90
CA VAL A 57 4.25 4.53 7.81
C VAL A 57 5.32 3.45 7.94
N GLU A 58 4.92 2.20 8.19
CA GLU A 58 5.85 1.07 8.41
C GLU A 58 6.69 0.76 7.16
N LEU A 59 6.08 0.83 5.97
CA LEU A 59 6.77 0.54 4.71
C LEU A 59 7.43 1.78 4.08
N GLY A 60 7.06 2.99 4.53
CA GLY A 60 7.51 4.25 3.97
C GLY A 60 6.92 4.57 2.59
N ILE A 61 5.78 3.99 2.25
CA ILE A 61 5.13 4.11 0.93
C ILE A 61 3.92 5.05 0.99
N PRO A 62 3.64 5.87 -0.04
CA PRO A 62 2.43 6.69 -0.09
C PRO A 62 1.15 5.84 -0.24
N CYS A 63 0.13 6.20 0.55
CA CYS A 63 -1.25 5.73 0.35
C CYS A 63 -1.99 6.69 -0.59
N LEU A 64 -2.48 6.20 -1.73
CA LEU A 64 -3.08 7.01 -2.78
C LEU A 64 -4.48 6.53 -3.16
N CYS A 65 -5.37 7.49 -3.38
CA CYS A 65 -6.64 7.23 -4.07
C CYS A 65 -6.38 7.08 -5.58
N ILE A 66 -7.05 6.15 -6.25
CA ILE A 66 -6.96 5.96 -7.71
C ILE A 66 -7.19 7.23 -8.51
N THR A 67 -8.05 8.14 -8.03
CA THR A 67 -8.36 9.42 -8.68
C THR A 67 -7.17 10.38 -8.70
N LYS A 68 -6.11 10.11 -7.94
CA LYS A 68 -4.87 10.89 -7.92
C LYS A 68 -3.78 10.33 -8.83
N VAL A 69 -4.03 9.17 -9.45
CA VAL A 69 -3.11 8.55 -10.40
C VAL A 69 -3.23 9.23 -11.76
N LEU A 70 -2.10 9.69 -12.28
CA LEU A 70 -1.95 10.32 -13.58
C LEU A 70 -1.35 9.30 -14.55
N LYS A 71 -2.00 9.07 -15.69
CA LYS A 71 -1.50 8.18 -16.74
C LYS A 71 -0.91 8.99 -17.88
N GLU A 72 0.36 8.71 -18.22
CA GLU A 72 1.05 9.27 -19.37
C GLU A 72 1.57 8.12 -20.24
N GLY A 73 0.87 7.83 -21.34
CA GLY A 73 1.15 6.67 -22.18
C GLY A 73 1.00 5.36 -21.40
N LYS A 74 2.10 4.63 -21.23
CA LYS A 74 2.17 3.37 -20.47
C LYS A 74 2.68 3.54 -19.04
N LYS A 75 2.99 4.76 -18.62
CA LYS A 75 3.54 5.06 -17.29
C LYS A 75 2.48 5.72 -16.41
N LEU A 76 2.58 5.46 -15.11
CA LEU A 76 1.71 6.02 -14.08
C LEU A 76 2.52 6.95 -13.19
N TYR A 77 1.88 8.01 -12.70
CA TYR A 77 2.48 9.04 -11.87
C TYR A 77 1.50 9.51 -10.79
N TYR A 78 2.00 10.19 -9.77
CA TYR A 78 1.21 11.00 -8.85
C TYR A 78 1.95 12.30 -8.53
N LYS A 79 1.30 13.22 -7.82
CA LYS A 79 1.94 14.41 -7.26
C LYS A 79 2.15 14.23 -5.76
N ASN A 80 3.38 14.41 -5.28
CA ASN A 80 3.67 14.41 -3.84
C ASN A 80 3.14 15.71 -3.18
N LYS A 81 3.42 15.90 -1.88
CA LYS A 81 2.93 17.07 -1.12
C LYS A 81 3.58 18.37 -1.60
N GLU A 82 4.80 18.26 -2.11
CA GLU A 82 5.63 19.32 -2.68
C GLU A 82 5.19 19.69 -4.10
N GLY A 83 4.35 18.86 -4.73
CA GLY A 83 3.83 19.04 -6.09
C GLY A 83 4.65 18.37 -7.19
N ASP A 84 5.74 17.68 -6.83
CA ASP A 84 6.60 16.96 -7.76
C ASP A 84 5.89 15.75 -8.36
N LYS A 85 6.14 15.53 -9.65
CA LYS A 85 5.60 14.39 -10.38
C LYS A 85 6.46 13.16 -10.17
N ILE A 86 5.99 12.22 -9.35
CA ILE A 86 6.70 10.98 -9.02
C ILE A 86 6.14 9.83 -9.86
N GLN A 87 7.02 9.04 -10.48
CA GLN A 87 6.60 7.87 -11.25
C GLN A 87 6.19 6.74 -10.31
N ILE A 88 5.07 6.09 -10.58
CA ILE A 88 4.66 4.86 -9.92
C ILE A 88 5.32 3.68 -10.66
N LYS A 89 6.19 2.94 -9.97
CA LYS A 89 6.88 1.75 -10.50
C LYS A 89 6.27 0.44 -10.01
N LYS A 90 5.72 0.43 -8.78
CA LYS A 90 5.03 -0.72 -8.18
C LYS A 90 3.75 -0.27 -7.50
N ILE A 91 2.74 -1.14 -7.52
CA ILE A 91 1.45 -0.91 -6.85
C ILE A 91 1.21 -2.06 -5.88
N TYR A 92 1.11 -1.73 -4.60
CA TYR A 92 0.53 -2.61 -3.59
C TYR A 92 -0.98 -2.38 -3.57
N ASN A 93 -1.71 -3.27 -4.25
CA ASN A 93 -3.14 -3.10 -4.46
C ASN A 93 -3.95 -3.69 -3.29
N ARG A 94 -4.77 -2.86 -2.63
CA ARG A 94 -5.82 -3.32 -1.70
C ARG A 94 -7.23 -3.21 -2.28
N VAL A 95 -7.39 -2.73 -3.52
CA VAL A 95 -8.69 -2.63 -4.18
C VAL A 95 -9.29 -4.02 -4.37
N ILE A 96 -10.30 -4.32 -3.57
CA ILE A 96 -11.11 -5.52 -3.72
C ILE A 96 -12.23 -5.20 -4.72
N LEU A 97 -12.21 -5.87 -5.87
CA LEU A 97 -13.25 -5.75 -6.88
C LEU A 97 -14.57 -6.29 -6.34
N THR A 98 -15.50 -5.39 -6.00
CA THR A 98 -16.90 -5.74 -5.74
C THR A 98 -17.75 -5.43 -6.98
N ASN A 99 -18.95 -6.01 -7.06
CA ASN A 99 -19.82 -5.91 -8.25
C ASN A 99 -20.19 -4.45 -8.64
N SER A 100 -19.95 -3.47 -7.77
CA SER A 100 -20.23 -2.05 -7.96
C SER A 100 -19.11 -1.25 -8.65
N ILE A 101 -17.96 -1.87 -8.97
CA ILE A 101 -16.75 -1.17 -9.45
C ILE A 101 -16.56 -1.27 -10.98
N LYS A 102 -17.58 -1.74 -11.73
CA LYS A 102 -17.57 -1.77 -13.20
C LYS A 102 -17.61 -0.34 -13.78
N GLY A 103 -16.45 0.32 -13.82
CA GLY A 103 -16.30 1.65 -14.43
C GLY A 103 -15.15 2.50 -13.88
N VAL A 104 -14.60 2.15 -12.71
CA VAL A 104 -13.58 2.99 -12.04
C VAL A 104 -12.14 2.62 -12.44
N ILE A 105 -11.91 1.39 -12.90
CA ILE A 105 -10.59 0.88 -13.27
C ILE A 105 -10.53 0.73 -14.80
N SER A 106 -10.19 1.81 -15.49
CA SER A 106 -9.74 1.80 -16.89
C SER A 106 -8.30 2.35 -16.92
N ILE A 107 -7.38 1.60 -16.31
CA ILE A 107 -5.95 1.91 -16.30
C ILE A 107 -5.30 1.21 -17.49
#